data_AF-A0A6G7YR13-F1
#
_entry.id   AF-A0A6G7YR13-F1
#
_cell.length_a   1.000
_cell.length_b   1.000
_cell.length_c   1.000
_cell.angle_alpha   90.00
_cell.angle_beta   90.00
_cell.angle_gamma   90.00
#
_symmetry.space_group_name_H-M   'P 1'
#
loop_
_entity.id
_entity.type
_entity.pdbx_description
1 polymer ?
#
loop_
_entity_poly.entity_id
_entity_poly.type
_entity_poly.pdbx_seq_one_letter_code
_entity_poly.pdbx_strand_id
1 'polypeptide(L)'
;MNNDRLTAWAPAMLGVLRIMSGLLFLEHGTQKFLSFPAGEYAGMGLTFSNPGAYAGVIELITGLLIAIGLFTRPAAFLASGTMAAAYFMAHAPQNFFPVNNAGDAAILYCFVFLYFVFAGPGRFSIDGSLRARRA
;
A
#
# COMPACT_ATOMS: atom_id res chain seq x y z
N MET A 1 -19.89 -8.66 24.13
CA MET A 1 -18.56 -8.93 23.50
C MET A 1 -17.50 -8.45 24.50
N ASN A 2 -16.57 -9.29 24.92
CA ASN A 2 -15.54 -8.87 25.89
C ASN A 2 -14.47 -8.04 25.15
N ASN A 3 -14.55 -6.71 25.25
CA ASN A 3 -13.67 -5.78 24.52
C ASN A 3 -12.18 -6.04 24.79
N ASP A 4 -11.83 -6.49 26.00
CA ASP A 4 -10.45 -6.76 26.40
C ASP A 4 -9.79 -7.86 25.56
N ARG A 5 -10.56 -8.87 25.15
CA ARG A 5 -10.05 -9.94 24.29
C ARG A 5 -9.75 -9.44 22.89
N LEU A 6 -10.56 -8.53 22.34
CA LEU A 6 -10.36 -7.99 21.00
C LEU A 6 -9.16 -7.03 20.95
N THR A 7 -9.01 -6.17 21.96
CA THR A 7 -7.88 -5.26 22.08
C THR A 7 -6.54 -5.99 22.14
N ALA A 8 -6.49 -7.15 22.81
CA ALA A 8 -5.28 -7.99 22.86
C ALA A 8 -4.81 -8.48 21.47
N TRP A 9 -5.71 -8.60 20.49
CA TRP A 9 -5.38 -9.01 19.12
C TRP A 9 -4.99 -7.85 18.20
N ALA A 10 -5.15 -6.59 18.63
CA ALA A 10 -4.89 -5.42 17.78
C ALA A 10 -3.49 -5.43 17.11
N PRO A 11 -2.38 -5.80 17.78
CA PRO A 11 -1.07 -5.86 17.13
C PRO A 11 -0.95 -6.95 16.04
N ALA A 12 -1.69 -8.04 16.19
CA ALA A 12 -1.76 -9.09 15.17
C ALA A 12 -2.59 -8.63 13.97
N MET A 13 -3.72 -7.97 14.23
CA MET A 13 -4.59 -7.43 13.18
C MET A 13 -3.94 -6.29 12.42
N LEU A 14 -3.08 -5.48 13.06
CA LEU A 14 -2.21 -4.52 12.37
C LEU A 14 -1.32 -5.22 11.33
N GLY A 15 -0.74 -6.38 11.68
CA GLY A 15 0.06 -7.18 10.76
C GLY A 15 -0.76 -7.73 9.59
N VAL A 16 -1.97 -8.23 9.85
CA VAL A 16 -2.88 -8.71 8.80
C VAL A 16 -3.28 -7.58 7.85
N LEU A 17 -3.66 -6.42 8.40
CA LEU A 17 -3.99 -5.23 7.61
C LEU A 17 -2.80 -4.81 6.74
N ARG A 18 -1.58 -4.82 7.29
CA ARG A 18 -0.34 -4.54 6.54
C ARG A 18 -0.13 -5.52 5.39
N ILE A 19 -0.24 -6.82 5.63
CA ILE A 19 -0.05 -7.85 4.61
C ILE A 19 -1.06 -7.66 3.48
N MET A 20 -2.35 -7.56 3.80
CA MET A 20 -3.40 -7.42 2.78
C MET A 20 -3.29 -6.12 2.00
N SER A 21 -3.01 -5.00 2.69
CA SER A 21 -2.83 -3.71 2.02
C SER A 21 -1.62 -3.72 1.09
N GLY A 22 -0.50 -4.33 1.51
CA GLY A 22 0.70 -4.48 0.69
C GLY A 22 0.48 -5.38 -0.53
N LEU A 23 -0.24 -6.50 -0.37
CA LEU A 23 -0.56 -7.43 -1.46
C LEU A 23 -1.47 -6.79 -2.52
N LEU A 24 -2.56 -6.15 -2.09
CA LEU A 24 -3.44 -5.46 -3.03
C LEU A 24 -2.74 -4.28 -3.73
N PHE A 25 -1.82 -3.60 -3.04
CA PHE A 25 -1.02 -2.55 -3.65
C PHE A 25 0.00 -3.10 -4.66
N LEU A 26 0.59 -4.26 -4.35
CA LEU A 26 1.49 -4.99 -5.23
C LEU A 26 0.79 -5.38 -6.54
N GLU A 27 -0.49 -5.76 -6.49
CA GLU A 27 -1.29 -6.10 -7.68
C GLU A 27 -1.35 -4.95 -8.70
N HIS A 28 -1.41 -3.69 -8.26
CA HIS A 28 -1.38 -2.55 -9.17
C HIS A 28 -0.06 -2.46 -9.94
N GLY A 29 1.06 -2.74 -9.29
CA GLY A 29 2.39 -2.79 -9.90
C GLY A 29 2.55 -4.01 -10.82
N THR A 30 2.12 -5.19 -10.38
CA THR A 30 2.23 -6.41 -11.20
C THR A 30 1.30 -6.35 -12.42
N GLN A 31 0.12 -5.73 -12.32
CA GLN A 31 -0.74 -5.52 -13.48
C GLN A 31 -0.02 -4.64 -14.50
N LYS A 32 0.55 -3.50 -14.07
CA LYS A 32 1.26 -2.57 -14.97
C LYS A 32 2.48 -3.19 -15.67
N PHE A 33 3.29 -3.97 -14.95
CA PHE A 33 4.60 -4.45 -15.45
C PHE A 33 4.62 -5.91 -15.90
N LEU A 34 3.82 -6.77 -15.27
CA LEU A 34 3.78 -8.20 -15.53
C LEU A 34 2.50 -8.62 -16.27
N SER A 35 1.58 -7.68 -16.51
CA SER A 35 0.25 -7.96 -17.09
C SER A 35 -0.54 -9.00 -16.28
N PHE A 36 -0.30 -9.07 -14.98
CA PHE A 36 -0.98 -9.97 -14.05
C PHE A 36 -1.35 -9.25 -12.74
N PRO A 37 -2.62 -9.32 -12.28
CA PRO A 37 -3.76 -9.90 -12.99
C PRO A 37 -4.05 -9.14 -14.31
N ALA A 38 -4.81 -9.77 -15.21
CA ALA A 38 -5.22 -9.09 -16.44
C ALA A 38 -6.23 -7.98 -16.10
N GLY A 39 -6.11 -6.84 -16.78
CA GLY A 39 -6.99 -5.69 -16.53
C GLY A 39 -6.62 -4.49 -17.38
N GLU A 40 -7.34 -3.39 -17.17
CA GLU A 40 -7.23 -2.16 -17.96
C GLU A 40 -5.80 -1.59 -18.00
N TYR A 41 -5.06 -1.73 -16.89
CA TYR A 41 -3.71 -1.20 -16.77
C TYR A 41 -2.61 -2.19 -17.17
N ALA A 42 -2.96 -3.34 -17.75
CA ALA A 42 -2.00 -4.36 -18.16
C ALA A 42 -1.04 -3.83 -19.23
N GLY A 43 0.27 -3.97 -19.00
CA GLY A 43 1.32 -3.56 -19.94
C GLY A 43 1.58 -2.05 -20.02
N MET A 44 0.83 -1.22 -19.28
CA MET A 44 1.06 0.24 -19.26
C MET A 44 2.41 0.65 -18.68
N GLY A 45 3.04 -0.20 -17.85
CA GLY A 45 4.34 0.08 -17.24
C GLY A 45 5.51 0.06 -18.22
N LEU A 46 5.36 -0.56 -19.41
CA LEU A 46 6.43 -0.70 -20.40
C LEU A 46 6.68 0.58 -21.21
N THR A 47 5.74 1.52 -21.17
CA THR A 47 5.87 2.85 -21.78
C THR A 47 6.18 3.87 -20.69
N PHE A 48 7.48 4.10 -20.44
CA PHE A 48 7.98 5.11 -19.48
C PHE A 48 7.62 6.57 -19.85
N SER A 49 6.82 6.78 -20.89
CA SER A 49 6.25 8.08 -21.26
C SER A 49 5.09 8.52 -20.36
N ASN A 50 4.55 7.63 -19.50
CA ASN A 50 3.44 7.93 -18.60
C ASN A 50 3.92 8.01 -17.13
N PRO A 51 3.56 9.07 -16.36
CA PRO A 51 3.75 9.13 -14.91
C PRO A 51 3.31 7.88 -14.15
N GLY A 52 2.29 7.17 -14.66
CA GLY A 52 1.81 5.89 -14.14
C GLY A 52 2.83 4.75 -14.15
N ALA A 53 3.85 4.79 -15.02
CA ALA A 53 4.93 3.81 -15.01
C ALA A 53 5.81 3.97 -13.76
N TYR A 54 6.15 5.20 -13.38
CA TYR A 54 6.91 5.48 -12.15
C TYR A 54 6.11 5.11 -10.91
N ALA A 55 4.81 5.43 -10.88
CA ALA A 55 3.91 5.00 -9.82
C ALA A 55 3.89 3.46 -9.70
N GLY A 56 3.82 2.74 -10.83
CA GLY A 56 3.82 1.29 -10.84
C GLY A 56 5.11 0.65 -10.30
N VAL A 57 6.28 1.25 -10.51
CA VAL A 57 7.53 0.78 -9.90
C VAL A 57 7.47 0.93 -8.38
N ILE A 58 6.96 2.08 -7.91
CA ILE A 58 6.78 2.32 -6.48
C ILE A 58 5.78 1.32 -5.89
N GLU A 59 4.62 1.11 -6.54
CA GLU A 59 3.62 0.13 -6.15
C GLU A 59 4.21 -1.28 -6.01
N LEU A 60 5.00 -1.70 -6.99
CA LEU A 60 5.63 -3.03 -6.99
C LEU A 60 6.61 -3.20 -5.82
N ILE A 61 7.54 -2.24 -5.67
CA ILE A 61 8.61 -2.34 -4.68
C ILE A 61 8.03 -2.14 -3.27
N THR A 62 7.29 -1.06 -3.05
CA THR A 62 6.77 -0.74 -1.72
C THR A 62 5.64 -1.68 -1.31
N GLY A 63 4.80 -2.15 -2.23
CA GLY A 63 3.80 -3.19 -1.97
C GLY A 63 4.43 -4.46 -1.40
N LEU A 64 5.51 -4.95 -2.03
CA LEU A 64 6.25 -6.11 -1.53
C LEU A 64 6.89 -5.85 -0.16
N LEU A 65 7.61 -4.73 -0.01
CA LEU A 65 8.27 -4.35 1.25
C LEU A 65 7.27 -4.22 2.40
N ILE A 66 6.13 -3.56 2.15
CA ILE A 66 5.04 -3.42 3.11
C ILE A 66 4.44 -4.79 3.42
N ALA A 67 4.19 -5.65 2.43
CA ALA A 67 3.57 -6.97 2.63
C ALA A 67 4.44 -7.90 3.50
N ILE A 68 5.76 -7.89 3.34
CA ILE A 68 6.67 -8.68 4.18
C ILE A 68 7.07 -7.97 5.48
N GLY A 69 6.85 -6.66 5.56
CA GLY A 69 7.12 -5.84 6.73
C GLY A 69 8.61 -5.60 6.90
N LEU A 70 9.28 -5.28 5.79
CA LEU A 70 10.68 -4.88 5.71
C LEU A 70 10.74 -3.39 5.36
N PHE A 71 11.48 -2.59 6.12
CA PHE A 71 11.53 -1.14 5.96
C PHE A 71 10.12 -0.51 5.93
N THR A 72 9.24 -0.98 6.81
CA THR A 72 7.79 -0.70 6.70
C THR A 72 7.49 0.80 6.72
N ARG A 73 8.14 1.57 7.59
CA ARG A 73 7.87 3.01 7.75
C ARG A 73 8.26 3.83 6.51
N PRO A 74 9.50 3.77 5.98
CA PRO A 74 9.85 4.50 4.77
C PRO A 74 9.10 4.00 3.53
N ALA A 75 8.87 2.68 3.40
CA ALA A 75 8.09 2.14 2.28
C ALA A 75 6.64 2.66 2.30
N ALA A 76 6.00 2.68 3.48
CA ALA A 76 4.65 3.19 3.64
C ALA A 76 4.56 4.71 3.44
N PHE A 77 5.59 5.48 3.83
CA PHE A 77 5.62 6.91 3.57
C PHE A 77 5.64 7.22 2.07
N LEU A 78 6.49 6.51 1.31
CA LEU A 78 6.54 6.65 -0.15
C LEU A 78 5.22 6.22 -0.79
N ALA A 79 4.68 5.06 -0.41
CA ALA A 79 3.41 4.56 -0.94
C ALA A 79 2.23 5.52 -0.64
N SER A 80 2.19 6.10 0.55
CA SER A 80 1.19 7.11 0.95
C SER A 80 1.28 8.37 0.07
N GLY A 81 2.49 8.89 -0.16
CA GLY A 81 2.73 10.03 -1.04
C GLY A 81 2.33 9.74 -2.50
N THR A 82 2.66 8.56 -3.03
CA THR A 82 2.26 8.14 -4.38
C THR A 82 0.74 8.11 -4.54
N MET A 83 0.02 7.64 -3.52
CA MET A 83 -1.45 7.61 -3.55
C MET A 83 -2.10 8.98 -3.39
N ALA A 84 -1.49 9.88 -2.61
CA ALA A 84 -1.90 11.28 -2.58
C ALA A 84 -1.76 11.93 -3.96
N ALA A 85 -0.60 11.76 -4.61
CA ALA A 85 -0.37 12.26 -5.96
C ALA A 85 -1.35 11.66 -6.97
N ALA A 86 -1.56 10.33 -6.93
CA ALA A 86 -2.51 9.64 -7.79
C ALA A 86 -3.93 10.21 -7.65
N TYR A 87 -4.39 10.43 -6.40
CA TYR A 87 -5.70 11.03 -6.17
C TYR A 87 -5.82 12.42 -6.79
N PHE A 88 -4.91 13.34 -6.45
CA PHE A 88 -5.02 14.73 -6.91
C PHE A 88 -4.77 14.91 -8.41
N MET A 89 -3.94 14.06 -9.02
CA MET A 89 -3.58 14.18 -10.44
C MET A 89 -4.51 13.40 -11.37
N ALA A 90 -4.99 12.22 -10.97
CA ALA A 90 -5.75 11.33 -11.84
C ALA A 90 -7.25 11.24 -11.50
N HIS A 91 -7.63 11.35 -10.22
CA HIS A 91 -9.00 11.11 -9.78
C HIS A 91 -9.78 12.41 -9.49
N ALA A 92 -9.23 13.29 -8.66
CA ALA A 92 -9.89 14.54 -8.24
C ALA A 92 -10.36 15.43 -9.41
N PRO A 93 -9.64 15.54 -10.56
CA PRO A 93 -10.11 16.32 -11.70
C PRO A 93 -11.36 15.74 -12.40
N GLN A 94 -11.66 14.44 -12.23
CA GLN A 94 -12.78 13.78 -12.92
C GLN A 94 -14.12 14.05 -12.24
N ASN A 95 -14.14 14.11 -10.92
CA ASN A 95 -15.32 14.42 -10.12
C ASN A 95 -14.90 14.84 -8.71
N PHE A 96 -15.69 15.69 -8.05
CA PHE A 96 -15.46 16.05 -6.65
C PHE A 96 -15.68 14.87 -5.69
N PHE A 97 -16.66 14.00 -5.98
CA PHE A 97 -17.00 12.86 -5.14
C PHE A 97 -16.14 11.62 -5.51
N PRO A 98 -15.33 11.07 -4.57
CA PRO A 98 -14.46 9.92 -4.83
C PRO A 98 -15.15 8.68 -5.43
N VAL A 99 -16.36 8.39 -4.96
CA VAL A 99 -17.20 7.31 -5.50
C VAL A 99 -17.52 7.45 -6.99
N ASN A 100 -17.52 8.68 -7.50
CA ASN A 100 -17.80 8.98 -8.91
C ASN A 100 -16.54 9.17 -9.76
N ASN A 101 -15.35 9.23 -9.14
CA ASN A 101 -14.07 9.37 -9.85
C ASN A 101 -13.15 8.14 -9.71
N ALA A 102 -13.62 7.07 -9.07
CA ALA A 102 -12.87 5.86 -8.75
C ALA A 102 -11.63 6.08 -7.85
N GLY A 103 -11.59 7.19 -7.11
CA GLY A 103 -10.46 7.59 -6.27
C GLY A 103 -10.53 7.11 -4.81
N ASP A 104 -11.60 6.40 -4.44
CA ASP A 104 -11.79 5.88 -3.07
C ASP A 104 -10.59 5.03 -2.60
N ALA A 105 -10.09 4.15 -3.48
CA ALA A 105 -8.94 3.31 -3.18
C ALA A 105 -7.66 4.14 -2.96
N ALA A 106 -7.42 5.16 -3.78
CA ALA A 106 -6.26 6.04 -3.63
C ALA A 106 -6.28 6.76 -2.27
N ILE A 107 -7.44 7.27 -1.85
CA ILE A 107 -7.60 7.89 -0.52
C ILE A 107 -7.35 6.86 0.59
N LEU A 108 -7.99 5.68 0.51
CA LEU A 108 -7.86 4.65 1.53
C LEU A 108 -6.41 4.18 1.69
N TYR A 109 -5.72 3.87 0.59
CA TYR A 109 -4.31 3.51 0.64
C TYR A 109 -3.43 4.62 1.19
N CYS A 110 -3.69 5.88 0.82
CA CYS A 110 -2.95 7.03 1.32
C CYS A 110 -2.96 7.05 2.86
N PHE A 111 -4.13 6.92 3.48
CA PHE A 111 -4.27 6.98 4.93
C PHE A 111 -3.89 5.68 5.64
N VAL A 112 -4.13 4.51 5.05
CA VAL A 112 -3.68 3.22 5.62
C VAL A 112 -2.16 3.16 5.67
N PHE A 113 -1.48 3.57 4.59
CA PHE A 113 -0.02 3.61 4.58
C PHE A 113 0.52 4.71 5.50
N LEU A 114 -0.11 5.88 5.53
CA LEU A 114 0.24 6.91 6.52
C LEU A 114 0.14 6.38 7.95
N TYR A 115 -0.91 5.61 8.25
CA TYR A 115 -1.06 4.96 9.54
C TYR A 115 0.09 4.00 9.85
N PHE A 116 0.58 3.20 8.89
CA PHE A 116 1.76 2.33 9.11
C PHE A 116 3.05 3.11 9.36
N VAL A 117 3.18 4.35 8.86
CA VAL A 117 4.31 5.22 9.20
C VAL A 117 4.37 5.48 10.71
N PHE A 118 3.22 5.62 11.37
CA PHE A 118 3.14 5.93 12.80
C PHE A 118 3.00 4.69 13.68
N ALA A 119 2.10 3.77 13.33
CA ALA A 119 1.84 2.53 14.05
C ALA A 119 3.02 1.54 13.95
N GLY A 120 3.83 1.65 12.89
CA GLY A 120 4.96 0.77 12.64
C GLY A 120 4.53 -0.60 12.06
N PRO A 121 5.45 -1.58 12.09
CA PRO A 121 5.33 -2.79 11.28
C PRO A 121 4.33 -3.85 11.77
N GLY A 122 3.85 -3.74 13.02
CA GLY A 122 2.95 -4.73 13.64
C GLY A 122 3.60 -6.11 13.89
N ARG A 123 2.77 -7.06 14.35
CA ARG A 123 3.19 -8.48 14.48
C ARG A 123 3.40 -9.08 13.08
N PHE A 124 4.23 -10.11 12.96
CA PHE A 124 4.57 -10.81 11.70
C PHE A 124 5.49 -10.06 10.71
N SER A 125 6.11 -8.96 11.12
CA SER A 125 7.08 -8.24 10.29
C SER A 125 8.50 -8.80 10.43
N ILE A 126 9.25 -8.79 9.33
CA ILE A 126 10.69 -9.07 9.31
C ILE A 126 11.47 -8.04 10.14
N ASP A 127 11.13 -6.75 10.07
CA ASP A 127 11.73 -5.69 10.91
C ASP A 127 11.65 -6.06 12.40
N GLY A 128 10.52 -6.59 12.84
CA GLY A 128 10.30 -7.06 14.22
C GLY A 128 11.18 -8.26 14.58
N SER A 129 11.28 -9.26 13.70
CA SER A 129 12.15 -10.41 13.91
C SER A 129 13.63 -10.04 13.96
N LEU A 130 14.08 -9.06 13.16
CA LEU A 130 15.47 -8.60 13.16
C LEU A 130 15.81 -7.83 14.44
N ARG A 131 14.89 -7.01 14.96
CA ARG A 131 15.08 -6.30 16.23
C ARG A 131 15.12 -7.27 17.42
N ALA A 132 14.27 -8.29 17.43
CA ALA A 132 14.27 -9.31 18.49
C ALA A 132 15.55 -10.16 18.52
N ARG A 133 16.20 -10.37 17.37
CA ARG A 133 17.49 -11.10 17.29
C ARG A 133 18.71 -10.26 17.73
N ARG A 134 18.55 -8.94 17.87
CA ARG A 134 19.62 -8.00 18.24
C ARG A 134 19.56 -7.56 19.70
N ALA A 135 18.53 -7.99 20.44
CA ALA A 135 18.35 -7.75 21.87
C ALA A 135 18.76 -9.01 22.64
#